data_AF-A0A2K2HBD8-F1
#
_entry.id   AF-A0A2K2HBD8-F1
#
_cell.length_a   1.000
_cell.length_b   1.000
_cell.length_c   1.000
_cell.angle_alpha   90.00
_cell.angle_beta   90.00
_cell.angle_gamma   90.00
#
_symmetry.space_group_name_H-M   'P 1'
#
loop_
_entity.id
_entity.type
_entity.pdbx_description
1 polymer ?
#
loop_
_entity_poly.entity_id
_entity_poly.type
_entity_poly.pdbx_seq_one_letter_code
_entity_poly.pdbx_strand_id
1 'polypeptide(L)'
;MRQFPARYLFLLVLLCVALPAWAGSGVKGRAAWRGELVPGLRVSAYRQIDDIPLGKVLAVSEPTALDGTYQLELPPGSYVLVARSFSGEPKPGDYFCYYSGSPIQVQAGHYTNVGFNLIRVPVEPAPRKAQRSGLQGEISYQGELLEKVYLYVYRDTKSGFKGPAYNIVPVEKGKFRLRLPPGDYYLLARKRLAGGRYGPVAIGDYFNFYYGNPVHLEKGTIRSIHLETITRLSNLEQGEDELPFQGVRGRVLGADGAPVAGLYVFAYRHPKMTGTPDFFSAATDAEGRFALRLPPSGRYYLLARQSFGGPAAEGELYGKYSRNSEHRVELTEANPVREVEIHVQPISAR
;
A
#
# COMPACT_ATOMS: atom_id res chain seq x y z
N MET A 1 -26.01 74.67 -39.21
CA MET A 1 -25.70 73.53 -40.11
C MET A 1 -24.29 73.02 -39.84
N ARG A 2 -24.13 71.84 -39.24
CA ARG A 2 -23.14 70.81 -39.60
C ARG A 2 -23.28 69.64 -38.62
N GLN A 3 -23.46 68.46 -39.20
CA GLN A 3 -23.67 67.16 -38.56
C GLN A 3 -22.37 66.60 -37.99
N PHE A 4 -22.47 65.79 -36.92
CA PHE A 4 -21.59 64.64 -36.70
C PHE A 4 -22.41 63.50 -36.08
N PRO A 5 -22.47 62.29 -36.69
CA PRO A 5 -23.14 61.14 -36.10
C PRO A 5 -22.20 60.44 -35.11
N ALA A 6 -22.67 60.21 -33.89
CA ALA A 6 -22.01 59.35 -32.92
C ALA A 6 -22.15 57.88 -33.37
N ARG A 7 -21.05 57.31 -33.86
CA ARG A 7 -20.89 55.86 -34.07
C ARG A 7 -20.77 55.18 -32.70
N TYR A 8 -21.78 54.42 -32.29
CA TYR A 8 -21.64 53.47 -31.18
C TYR A 8 -20.81 52.28 -31.66
N LEU A 9 -19.52 52.28 -31.31
CA LEU A 9 -18.64 51.13 -31.43
C LEU A 9 -18.89 50.23 -30.21
N PHE A 10 -19.61 49.13 -30.40
CA PHE A 10 -19.81 48.10 -29.37
C PHE A 10 -18.48 47.33 -29.21
N LEU A 11 -17.67 47.72 -28.23
CA LEU A 11 -16.45 47.00 -27.88
C LEU A 11 -16.81 45.87 -26.92
N LEU A 12 -16.87 44.64 -27.44
CA LEU A 12 -17.14 43.43 -26.67
C LEU A 12 -15.84 43.04 -25.94
N VAL A 13 -15.70 43.50 -24.69
CA VAL A 13 -14.58 43.14 -23.82
C VAL A 13 -14.78 41.69 -23.37
N LEU A 14 -14.04 40.76 -23.98
CA LEU A 14 -13.90 39.39 -23.50
C LEU A 14 -13.08 39.43 -22.20
N LEU A 15 -13.78 39.41 -21.07
CA LEU A 15 -13.16 39.25 -19.76
C LEU A 15 -12.70 37.79 -19.63
N CYS A 16 -11.46 37.50 -20.02
CA CYS A 16 -10.81 36.23 -19.69
C CYS A 16 -10.60 36.16 -18.18
N VAL A 17 -11.60 35.64 -17.46
CA VAL A 17 -11.43 35.18 -16.09
C VAL A 17 -10.50 33.97 -16.16
N ALA A 18 -9.20 34.18 -15.94
CA ALA A 18 -8.27 33.11 -15.65
C ALA A 18 -8.69 32.52 -14.30
N LEU A 19 -9.59 31.54 -14.34
CA LEU A 19 -9.81 30.66 -13.19
C LEU A 19 -8.44 30.05 -12.85
N PRO A 20 -8.00 30.08 -11.59
CA PRO A 20 -6.81 29.34 -11.21
C PRO A 20 -7.05 27.90 -11.66
N ALA A 21 -6.24 27.41 -12.59
CA ALA A 21 -6.22 25.99 -12.90
C ALA A 21 -5.70 25.33 -11.63
N TRP A 22 -6.61 24.79 -10.81
CA TRP A 22 -6.21 23.93 -9.72
C TRP A 22 -5.45 22.79 -10.36
N ALA A 23 -4.14 22.70 -10.10
CA ALA A 23 -3.34 21.60 -10.60
C ALA A 23 -4.02 20.31 -10.16
N GLY A 24 -4.34 19.44 -11.13
CA GLY A 24 -4.98 18.17 -10.85
C GLY A 24 -4.13 17.35 -9.89
N SER A 25 -4.79 16.51 -9.10
CA SER A 25 -4.12 15.54 -8.23
C SER A 25 -4.63 14.16 -8.54
N GLY A 26 -3.79 13.15 -8.36
CA GLY A 26 -4.21 11.80 -8.66
C GLY A 26 -3.08 10.80 -8.66
N VAL A 27 -3.28 9.77 -9.45
CA VAL A 27 -2.26 8.75 -9.73
C VAL A 27 -2.12 8.58 -11.22
N LYS A 28 -0.92 8.28 -11.67
CA LYS A 28 -0.64 7.95 -13.07
C LYS A 28 0.45 6.90 -13.15
N GLY A 29 0.54 6.22 -14.28
CA GLY A 29 1.62 5.28 -14.49
C GLY A 29 1.36 4.35 -15.65
N ARG A 30 1.97 3.16 -15.61
CA ARG A 30 1.85 2.15 -16.64
C ARG A 30 1.50 0.79 -16.05
N ALA A 31 0.70 0.03 -16.78
CA ALA A 31 0.41 -1.35 -16.46
C ALA A 31 1.01 -2.29 -17.52
N ALA A 32 1.78 -3.27 -17.06
CA ALA A 32 2.48 -4.21 -17.94
C ALA A 32 2.46 -5.62 -17.35
N TRP A 33 2.42 -6.63 -18.22
CA TRP A 33 2.59 -8.04 -17.86
C TRP A 33 3.87 -8.55 -18.51
N ARG A 34 4.88 -8.94 -17.72
CA ARG A 34 6.16 -9.45 -18.23
C ARG A 34 6.86 -8.53 -19.25
N GLY A 35 6.69 -7.22 -19.06
CA GLY A 35 7.22 -6.19 -19.97
C GLY A 35 6.31 -5.85 -21.15
N GLU A 36 5.26 -6.64 -21.40
CA GLU A 36 4.24 -6.35 -22.41
C GLU A 36 3.25 -5.32 -21.86
N LEU A 37 3.04 -4.23 -22.59
CA LEU A 37 2.10 -3.17 -22.23
C LEU A 37 0.68 -3.66 -22.48
N VAL A 38 -0.21 -3.46 -21.50
CA VAL A 38 -1.58 -4.01 -21.56
C VAL A 38 -2.60 -2.87 -21.71
N PRO A 39 -3.17 -2.65 -22.91
CA PRO A 39 -4.25 -1.70 -23.12
C PRO A 39 -5.60 -2.21 -22.61
N GLY A 40 -6.56 -1.28 -22.43
CA GLY A 40 -7.95 -1.61 -22.18
C GLY A 40 -8.30 -2.02 -20.74
N LEU A 41 -7.34 -2.15 -19.83
CA LEU A 41 -7.61 -2.43 -18.42
C LEU A 41 -7.89 -1.15 -17.65
N ARG A 42 -8.56 -1.25 -16.51
CA ARG A 42 -8.88 -0.09 -15.66
C ARG A 42 -8.20 -0.18 -14.30
N VAL A 43 -7.83 0.97 -13.77
CA VAL A 43 -7.32 1.13 -12.41
C VAL A 43 -8.42 1.66 -11.52
N SER A 44 -8.76 0.91 -10.47
CA SER A 44 -9.75 1.29 -9.47
C SER A 44 -9.06 1.74 -8.18
N ALA A 45 -9.55 2.84 -7.62
CA ALA A 45 -9.15 3.34 -6.31
C ALA A 45 -10.19 3.02 -5.24
N TYR A 46 -9.69 2.73 -4.04
CA TYR A 46 -10.48 2.39 -2.86
C TYR A 46 -9.92 3.15 -1.65
N ARG A 47 -10.78 3.44 -0.65
CA ARG A 47 -10.32 4.09 0.60
C ARG A 47 -9.54 3.13 1.48
N GLN A 48 -9.94 1.87 1.48
CA GLN A 48 -9.36 0.79 2.26
C GLN A 48 -9.50 -0.53 1.51
N ILE A 49 -8.75 -1.53 1.93
CA ILE A 49 -8.74 -2.81 1.22
C ILE A 49 -10.07 -3.58 1.34
N ASP A 50 -10.80 -3.37 2.44
CA ASP A 50 -12.12 -3.93 2.74
C ASP A 50 -13.19 -3.53 1.70
N ASP A 51 -12.97 -2.41 1.03
CA ASP A 51 -13.88 -1.91 0.01
C ASP A 51 -13.79 -2.73 -1.29
N ILE A 52 -12.66 -3.42 -1.53
CA ILE A 52 -12.42 -4.21 -2.75
C ILE A 52 -13.43 -5.35 -2.88
N PRO A 53 -13.53 -6.31 -1.93
CA PRO A 53 -14.49 -7.42 -2.06
C PRO A 53 -15.95 -6.95 -1.97
N LEU A 54 -16.20 -5.77 -1.40
CA LEU A 54 -17.53 -5.16 -1.32
C LEU A 54 -17.91 -4.39 -2.60
N GLY A 55 -17.00 -4.25 -3.56
CA GLY A 55 -17.23 -3.46 -4.78
C GLY A 55 -17.43 -1.96 -4.52
N LYS A 56 -16.99 -1.44 -3.37
CA LYS A 56 -17.11 -0.02 -2.99
C LYS A 56 -16.02 0.81 -3.65
N VAL A 57 -16.07 0.87 -4.98
CA VAL A 57 -15.10 1.60 -5.79
C VAL A 57 -15.29 3.10 -5.58
N LEU A 58 -14.19 3.81 -5.28
CA LEU A 58 -14.22 5.26 -5.11
C LEU A 58 -14.10 5.98 -6.45
N ALA A 59 -13.17 5.54 -7.29
CA ALA A 59 -12.92 6.10 -8.61
C ALA A 59 -12.31 5.03 -9.52
N VAL A 60 -12.47 5.21 -10.83
CA VAL A 60 -11.94 4.30 -11.86
C VAL A 60 -11.32 5.12 -12.96
N SER A 61 -10.14 4.72 -13.43
CA SER A 61 -9.49 5.34 -14.58
C SER A 61 -10.26 5.06 -15.87
N GLU A 62 -10.01 5.88 -16.89
CA GLU A 62 -10.22 5.44 -18.26
C GLU A 62 -9.40 4.17 -18.56
N PRO A 63 -9.78 3.38 -19.57
CA PRO A 63 -8.99 2.23 -20.00
C PRO A 63 -7.54 2.65 -20.32
N THR A 64 -6.57 1.80 -19.96
CA THR A 64 -5.17 2.03 -20.29
C THR A 64 -5.00 2.19 -21.80
N ALA A 65 -4.12 3.12 -22.19
CA ALA A 65 -3.77 3.36 -23.59
C ALA A 65 -2.96 2.20 -24.18
N LEU A 66 -2.69 2.26 -25.49
CA LEU A 66 -1.88 1.27 -26.22
C LEU A 66 -0.48 1.07 -25.64
N ASP A 67 0.10 2.11 -25.04
CA ASP A 67 1.39 2.05 -24.36
C ASP A 67 1.27 1.69 -22.86
N GLY A 68 0.11 1.17 -22.44
CA GLY A 68 -0.19 0.75 -21.07
C GLY A 68 -0.34 1.92 -20.08
N THR A 69 -0.28 3.18 -20.53
CA THR A 69 -0.41 4.34 -19.64
C THR A 69 -1.84 4.51 -19.14
N TYR A 70 -1.96 5.03 -17.92
CA TYR A 70 -3.22 5.47 -17.34
C TYR A 70 -3.02 6.70 -16.46
N GLN A 71 -4.12 7.40 -16.22
CA GLN A 71 -4.24 8.46 -15.24
C GLN A 71 -5.59 8.32 -14.53
N LEU A 72 -5.62 8.64 -13.25
CA LEU A 72 -6.82 8.64 -12.42
C LEU A 72 -6.78 9.85 -11.49
N GLU A 73 -7.74 10.76 -11.68
CA GLU A 73 -7.97 11.89 -10.79
C GLU A 73 -8.39 11.41 -9.40
N LEU A 74 -7.69 11.88 -8.37
CA LEU A 74 -8.03 11.63 -6.97
C LEU A 74 -7.75 12.89 -6.16
N PRO A 75 -8.63 13.26 -5.22
CA PRO A 75 -8.28 14.30 -4.25
C PRO A 75 -7.10 13.85 -3.39
N PRO A 76 -6.44 14.78 -2.67
CA PRO A 76 -5.39 14.43 -1.72
C PRO A 76 -5.89 13.43 -0.67
N GLY A 77 -5.09 12.39 -0.42
CA GLY A 77 -5.49 11.33 0.49
C GLY A 77 -4.71 10.03 0.34
N SER A 78 -5.16 9.04 1.10
CA SER A 78 -4.57 7.69 1.14
C SER A 78 -5.48 6.72 0.40
N TYR A 79 -4.92 5.95 -0.54
CA TYR A 79 -5.71 5.05 -1.39
C TYR A 79 -5.08 3.67 -1.55
N VAL A 80 -5.94 2.69 -1.77
CA VAL A 80 -5.58 1.35 -2.22
C VAL A 80 -5.95 1.24 -3.69
N LEU A 81 -5.08 0.65 -4.51
CA LEU A 81 -5.28 0.57 -5.95
C LEU A 81 -5.25 -0.87 -6.47
N VAL A 82 -6.14 -1.15 -7.44
CA VAL A 82 -6.20 -2.41 -8.18
C VAL A 82 -6.28 -2.12 -9.66
N ALA A 83 -5.43 -2.78 -10.45
CA ALA A 83 -5.52 -2.82 -11.90
C ALA A 83 -6.16 -4.14 -12.33
N ARG A 84 -7.21 -4.11 -13.17
CA ARG A 84 -7.86 -5.32 -13.69
C ARG A 84 -8.53 -5.12 -15.06
N SER A 85 -8.61 -6.20 -15.84
CA SER A 85 -9.30 -6.22 -17.15
C SER A 85 -10.79 -6.60 -17.05
N PHE A 86 -11.32 -6.82 -15.85
CA PHE A 86 -12.66 -7.37 -15.63
C PHE A 86 -13.44 -6.59 -14.56
N SER A 87 -14.77 -6.61 -14.62
CA SER A 87 -15.67 -5.94 -13.68
C SER A 87 -16.41 -6.89 -12.72
N GLY A 88 -16.39 -8.20 -12.98
CA GLY A 88 -17.07 -9.24 -12.19
C GLY A 88 -16.14 -10.39 -11.79
N GLU A 89 -16.58 -11.64 -12.00
CA GLU A 89 -15.73 -12.80 -11.78
C GLU A 89 -14.59 -12.85 -12.82
N PRO A 90 -13.33 -13.07 -12.37
CA PRO A 90 -12.19 -13.18 -13.26
C PRO A 90 -12.26 -14.45 -14.10
N LYS A 91 -11.90 -14.35 -15.38
CA LYS A 91 -11.79 -15.47 -16.32
C LYS A 91 -10.32 -15.78 -16.61
N PRO A 92 -9.98 -17.03 -16.96
CA PRO A 92 -8.64 -17.35 -17.42
C PRO A 92 -8.23 -16.44 -18.58
N GLY A 93 -7.02 -15.87 -18.47
CA GLY A 93 -6.49 -14.93 -19.45
C GLY A 93 -6.70 -13.44 -19.10
N ASP A 94 -7.56 -13.11 -18.15
CA ASP A 94 -7.71 -11.77 -17.60
C ASP A 94 -6.42 -11.27 -16.93
N TYR A 95 -6.29 -9.96 -16.74
CA TYR A 95 -5.19 -9.34 -16.02
C TYR A 95 -5.63 -8.82 -14.65
N PHE A 96 -4.74 -8.97 -13.68
CA PHE A 96 -4.96 -8.49 -12.31
C PHE A 96 -3.65 -8.03 -11.67
N CYS A 97 -3.73 -6.95 -10.89
CA CYS A 97 -2.70 -6.59 -9.93
C CYS A 97 -3.30 -5.79 -8.78
N TYR A 98 -3.03 -6.23 -7.56
CA TYR A 98 -3.12 -5.37 -6.39
C TYR A 98 -1.80 -4.59 -6.24
N TYR A 99 -1.84 -3.27 -6.08
CA TYR A 99 -0.62 -2.49 -5.98
C TYR A 99 0.17 -2.82 -4.70
N SER A 100 1.41 -3.32 -4.85
CA SER A 100 2.21 -3.85 -3.74
C SER A 100 2.75 -2.78 -2.79
N GLY A 101 2.83 -1.51 -3.23
CA GLY A 101 3.15 -0.35 -2.38
C GLY A 101 1.94 0.27 -1.68
N SER A 102 0.80 -0.42 -1.62
CA SER A 102 -0.41 0.12 -1.00
C SER A 102 -0.27 0.31 0.54
N PRO A 103 -0.89 1.36 1.12
CA PRO A 103 -1.62 2.41 0.43
C PRO A 103 -0.68 3.47 -0.14
N ILE A 104 -1.08 4.09 -1.26
CA ILE A 104 -0.39 5.25 -1.83
C ILE A 104 -0.90 6.55 -1.21
N GLN A 105 -0.07 7.59 -1.21
CA GLN A 105 -0.44 8.94 -0.78
C GLN A 105 -0.51 9.86 -1.99
N VAL A 106 -1.66 10.46 -2.23
CA VAL A 106 -1.88 11.52 -3.23
C VAL A 106 -1.74 12.87 -2.53
N GLN A 107 -0.90 13.74 -3.09
CA GLN A 107 -0.71 15.11 -2.60
C GLN A 107 -1.46 16.11 -3.49
N ALA A 108 -1.80 17.28 -2.93
CA ALA A 108 -2.44 18.34 -3.70
C ALA A 108 -1.53 18.80 -4.85
N GLY A 109 -2.12 18.92 -6.05
CA GLY A 109 -1.40 19.35 -7.25
C GLY A 109 -0.34 18.38 -7.78
N HIS A 110 -0.36 17.11 -7.33
CA HIS A 110 0.59 16.08 -7.77
C HIS A 110 -0.11 14.80 -8.24
N TYR A 111 0.44 14.17 -9.27
CA TYR A 111 0.08 12.81 -9.67
C TYR A 111 1.15 11.84 -9.23
N THR A 112 0.83 11.04 -8.23
CA THR A 112 1.71 10.00 -7.73
C THR A 112 1.95 8.95 -8.81
N ASN A 113 3.21 8.66 -9.11
CA ASN A 113 3.57 7.62 -10.06
C ASN A 113 3.34 6.24 -9.43
N VAL A 114 2.54 5.42 -10.11
CA VAL A 114 2.16 4.07 -9.68
C VAL A 114 2.16 3.15 -10.89
N GLY A 115 3.15 2.26 -10.95
CA GLY A 115 3.19 1.19 -11.96
C GLY A 115 2.54 -0.10 -11.49
N PHE A 116 1.96 -0.87 -12.42
CA PHE A 116 1.42 -2.21 -12.16
C PHE A 116 2.20 -3.27 -12.93
N ASN A 117 2.80 -4.21 -12.20
CA ASN A 117 3.30 -5.46 -12.76
C ASN A 117 2.18 -6.50 -12.63
N LEU A 118 1.50 -6.78 -13.73
CA LEU A 118 0.31 -7.61 -13.76
C LEU A 118 0.65 -9.10 -13.63
N ILE A 119 -0.33 -9.88 -13.19
CA ILE A 119 -0.39 -11.31 -13.47
C ILE A 119 -1.48 -11.57 -14.51
N ARG A 120 -1.38 -12.73 -15.17
CA ARG A 120 -2.45 -13.24 -16.02
C ARG A 120 -3.20 -14.32 -15.24
N VAL A 121 -4.52 -14.18 -15.14
CA VAL A 121 -5.38 -15.09 -14.40
C VAL A 121 -5.24 -16.49 -14.98
N PRO A 122 -4.82 -17.50 -14.18
CA PRO A 122 -4.62 -18.85 -14.65
C PRO A 122 -5.93 -19.61 -14.80
N VAL A 123 -5.86 -20.78 -15.44
CA VAL A 123 -6.93 -21.77 -15.38
C VAL A 123 -6.81 -22.53 -14.07
N GLU A 124 -7.82 -22.43 -13.22
CA GLU A 124 -7.94 -23.26 -12.01
C GLU A 124 -9.00 -24.34 -12.20
N PRO A 125 -8.75 -25.58 -11.76
CA PRO A 125 -9.75 -26.64 -11.80
C PRO A 125 -10.86 -26.36 -10.79
N ALA A 126 -12.07 -26.83 -11.11
CA ALA A 126 -13.21 -26.75 -10.19
C ALA A 126 -12.91 -27.42 -8.84
N PRO A 127 -13.52 -26.95 -7.73
CA PRO A 127 -13.40 -27.60 -6.43
C PRO A 127 -13.80 -29.07 -6.51
N ARG A 128 -13.02 -29.94 -5.86
CA ARG A 128 -13.30 -31.38 -5.80
C ARG A 128 -13.88 -31.79 -4.47
N LYS A 129 -14.77 -32.78 -4.45
CA LYS A 129 -15.29 -33.37 -3.22
C LYS A 129 -14.18 -34.04 -2.39
N ALA A 130 -14.29 -33.95 -1.09
CA ALA A 130 -13.36 -34.50 -0.11
C ALA A 130 -14.05 -34.70 1.25
N GLN A 131 -13.47 -35.54 2.11
CA GLN A 131 -14.00 -35.74 3.48
C GLN A 131 -13.91 -34.48 4.35
N ARG A 132 -12.92 -33.61 4.08
CA ARG A 132 -12.70 -32.35 4.80
C ARG A 132 -12.50 -31.22 3.82
N SER A 133 -12.94 -30.04 4.22
CA SER A 133 -12.72 -28.81 3.47
C SER A 133 -11.26 -28.35 3.54
N GLY A 134 -10.77 -27.72 2.47
CA GLY A 134 -9.45 -27.11 2.49
C GLY A 134 -9.02 -26.48 1.18
N LEU A 135 -7.80 -25.95 1.21
CA LEU A 135 -7.10 -25.41 0.06
C LEU A 135 -5.91 -26.29 -0.27
N GLN A 136 -5.63 -26.43 -1.55
CA GLN A 136 -4.35 -26.90 -2.07
C GLN A 136 -3.93 -25.96 -3.18
N GLY A 137 -2.65 -25.86 -3.47
CA GLY A 137 -2.25 -24.93 -4.51
C GLY A 137 -0.77 -24.72 -4.64
N GLU A 138 -0.46 -23.77 -5.51
CA GLU A 138 0.89 -23.39 -5.88
C GLU A 138 1.04 -21.88 -5.80
N ILE A 139 2.18 -21.43 -5.30
CA ILE A 139 2.63 -20.05 -5.28
C ILE A 139 3.80 -19.96 -6.24
N SER A 140 3.73 -19.02 -7.17
CA SER A 140 4.69 -18.92 -8.28
C SER A 140 5.18 -17.48 -8.48
N TYR A 141 6.21 -17.32 -9.28
CA TYR A 141 6.66 -16.05 -9.84
C TYR A 141 7.05 -16.29 -11.28
N GLN A 142 6.43 -15.57 -12.22
CA GLN A 142 6.68 -15.71 -13.66
C GLN A 142 6.52 -17.15 -14.18
N GLY A 143 5.59 -17.91 -13.60
CA GLY A 143 5.30 -19.30 -13.98
C GLY A 143 6.13 -20.36 -13.24
N GLU A 144 7.18 -19.96 -12.53
CA GLU A 144 8.03 -20.88 -11.75
C GLU A 144 7.57 -20.95 -10.29
N LEU A 145 7.68 -22.12 -9.67
CA LEU A 145 7.33 -22.30 -8.26
C LEU A 145 8.22 -21.44 -7.36
N LEU A 146 7.59 -20.63 -6.51
CA LEU A 146 8.31 -19.73 -5.62
C LEU A 146 8.61 -20.42 -4.29
N GLU A 147 9.89 -20.67 -4.04
CA GLU A 147 10.36 -21.23 -2.78
C GLU A 147 10.43 -20.21 -1.64
N LYS A 148 10.33 -20.70 -0.41
CA LYS A 148 10.50 -19.92 0.85
C LYS A 148 9.58 -18.70 0.91
N VAL A 149 8.30 -18.92 0.58
CA VAL A 149 7.24 -17.91 0.61
C VAL A 149 6.26 -18.23 1.72
N TYR A 150 5.57 -17.22 2.25
CA TYR A 150 4.50 -17.41 3.22
C TYR A 150 3.13 -17.16 2.57
N LEU A 151 2.20 -18.10 2.75
CA LEU A 151 0.78 -17.91 2.48
C LEU A 151 0.10 -17.35 3.73
N TYR A 152 -0.54 -16.20 3.61
CA TYR A 152 -1.35 -15.58 4.66
C TYR A 152 -2.81 -15.82 4.34
N VAL A 153 -3.53 -16.36 5.32
CA VAL A 153 -4.96 -16.65 5.23
C VAL A 153 -5.67 -15.80 6.27
N TYR A 154 -6.60 -14.95 5.82
CA TYR A 154 -7.43 -14.12 6.69
C TYR A 154 -8.89 -14.55 6.57
N ARG A 155 -9.68 -14.31 7.63
CA ARG A 155 -11.14 -14.57 7.65
C ARG A 155 -11.97 -13.33 7.37
N ASP A 156 -11.34 -12.16 7.44
CA ASP A 156 -11.96 -10.86 7.21
C ASP A 156 -10.89 -9.88 6.74
N THR A 157 -11.35 -8.73 6.28
CA THR A 157 -10.53 -7.65 5.74
C THR A 157 -10.16 -6.61 6.80
N LYS A 158 -10.81 -6.59 7.97
CA LYS A 158 -10.85 -5.46 8.93
C LYS A 158 -9.50 -4.94 9.37
N SER A 159 -8.48 -5.80 9.34
CA SER A 159 -7.10 -5.46 9.69
C SER A 159 -6.31 -4.81 8.55
N GLY A 160 -6.90 -4.63 7.38
CA GLY A 160 -6.17 -4.26 6.17
C GLY A 160 -5.20 -5.34 5.68
N PHE A 161 -5.41 -6.60 6.09
CA PHE A 161 -4.43 -7.70 5.99
C PHE A 161 -3.06 -7.35 6.59
N LYS A 162 -3.10 -6.56 7.66
CA LYS A 162 -1.98 -6.23 8.54
C LYS A 162 -2.12 -7.01 9.84
N GLY A 163 -1.03 -7.20 10.56
CA GLY A 163 -1.04 -7.95 11.82
C GLY A 163 -1.25 -9.46 11.64
N PRO A 164 -1.67 -10.19 12.69
CA PRO A 164 -1.72 -11.66 12.65
C PRO A 164 -2.82 -12.14 11.72
N ALA A 165 -2.45 -12.97 10.75
CA ALA A 165 -3.40 -13.69 9.91
C ALA A 165 -4.05 -14.84 10.70
N TYR A 166 -5.18 -15.36 10.20
CA TYR A 166 -5.80 -16.56 10.76
C TYR A 166 -4.85 -17.77 10.64
N ASN A 167 -4.17 -17.90 9.50
CA ASN A 167 -3.03 -18.81 9.35
C ASN A 167 -1.90 -18.09 8.58
N ILE A 168 -0.65 -18.38 8.97
CA ILE A 168 0.55 -18.04 8.21
C ILE A 168 1.26 -19.36 7.91
N VAL A 169 1.20 -19.81 6.67
CA VAL A 169 1.75 -21.10 6.25
C VAL A 169 3.09 -20.88 5.57
N PRO A 170 4.21 -21.42 6.10
CA PRO A 170 5.46 -21.48 5.34
C PRO A 170 5.31 -22.44 4.16
N VAL A 171 5.63 -21.98 2.97
CA VAL A 171 5.57 -22.73 1.72
C VAL A 171 6.99 -22.85 1.17
N GLU A 172 7.63 -23.98 1.45
CA GLU A 172 9.05 -24.18 1.16
C GLU A 172 9.32 -24.29 -0.33
N LYS A 173 8.50 -25.05 -1.07
CA LYS A 173 8.73 -25.42 -2.47
C LYS A 173 7.61 -24.94 -3.42
N GLY A 174 7.01 -23.80 -3.10
CA GLY A 174 5.88 -23.22 -3.84
C GLY A 174 4.55 -23.97 -3.71
N LYS A 175 4.52 -25.25 -3.30
CA LYS A 175 3.28 -26.03 -3.14
C LYS A 175 2.78 -26.06 -1.71
N PHE A 176 1.47 -25.89 -1.51
CA PHE A 176 0.85 -25.90 -0.20
C PHE A 176 -0.42 -26.75 -0.15
N ARG A 177 -0.77 -27.18 1.06
CA ARG A 177 -2.06 -27.78 1.38
C ARG A 177 -2.45 -27.42 2.80
N LEU A 178 -3.67 -26.94 2.98
CA LEU A 178 -4.19 -26.50 4.27
C LEU A 178 -5.63 -26.98 4.44
N ARG A 179 -5.93 -27.59 5.60
CA ARG A 179 -7.32 -27.87 5.97
C ARG A 179 -7.91 -26.62 6.59
N LEU A 180 -9.08 -26.22 6.10
CA LEU A 180 -9.80 -25.06 6.57
C LEU A 180 -11.27 -25.45 6.77
N PRO A 181 -11.94 -24.99 7.84
CA PRO A 181 -13.39 -25.07 7.92
C PRO A 181 -14.06 -24.38 6.73
N PRO A 182 -15.31 -24.73 6.41
CA PRO A 182 -16.10 -23.99 5.42
C PRO A 182 -16.21 -22.52 5.79
N GLY A 183 -16.23 -21.64 4.79
CA GLY A 183 -16.31 -20.20 4.96
C GLY A 183 -15.52 -19.42 3.93
N ASP A 184 -15.50 -18.10 4.09
CA ASP A 184 -14.78 -17.18 3.20
C ASP A 184 -13.39 -16.86 3.76
N TYR A 185 -12.41 -16.87 2.86
CA TYR A 185 -11.02 -16.59 3.19
C TYR A 185 -10.41 -15.60 2.21
N TYR A 186 -9.47 -14.80 2.69
CA TYR A 186 -8.65 -13.91 1.88
C TYR A 186 -7.21 -14.37 1.90
N LEU A 187 -6.65 -14.57 0.71
CA LEU A 187 -5.32 -15.15 0.51
C LEU A 187 -4.34 -14.11 -0.02
N LEU A 188 -3.16 -14.08 0.58
CA LEU A 188 -2.03 -13.28 0.13
C LEU A 188 -0.75 -14.11 0.21
N ALA A 189 0.17 -13.91 -0.71
CA ALA A 189 1.52 -14.45 -0.61
C ALA A 189 2.52 -13.33 -0.36
N ARG A 190 3.47 -13.53 0.57
CA ARG A 190 4.59 -12.64 0.82
C ARG A 190 5.88 -13.43 0.97
N LYS A 191 6.92 -13.06 0.23
CA LYS A 191 8.30 -13.48 0.46
C LYS A 191 9.13 -12.23 0.59
N ARG A 192 9.71 -12.06 1.78
CA ARG A 192 10.68 -11.00 2.05
C ARG A 192 12.07 -11.54 1.80
N LEU A 193 12.91 -10.78 1.09
CA LEU A 193 14.30 -11.18 0.84
C LEU A 193 15.09 -11.26 2.14
N ALA A 194 14.85 -10.34 3.07
CA ALA A 194 15.39 -10.39 4.44
C ALA A 194 14.83 -11.55 5.28
N GLY A 195 13.85 -12.30 4.77
CA GLY A 195 13.12 -13.32 5.49
C GLY A 195 12.10 -12.76 6.47
N GLY A 196 11.56 -13.65 7.31
CA GLY A 196 10.59 -13.29 8.32
C GLY A 196 9.13 -13.20 7.83
N ARG A 197 8.22 -13.32 8.79
CA ARG A 197 6.77 -13.39 8.56
C ARG A 197 6.04 -12.05 8.79
N TYR A 198 6.73 -11.02 9.29
CA TYR A 198 6.14 -9.72 9.60
C TYR A 198 6.97 -8.59 8.97
N GLY A 199 6.40 -7.39 8.95
CA GLY A 199 7.02 -6.20 8.35
C GLY A 199 6.40 -5.79 7.02
N PRO A 200 6.82 -4.65 6.46
CA PRO A 200 6.38 -4.20 5.14
C PRO A 200 6.92 -5.10 4.02
N VAL A 201 6.43 -4.90 2.80
CA VAL A 201 6.99 -5.49 1.57
C VAL A 201 7.98 -4.48 1.01
N ALA A 202 9.27 -4.80 1.03
CA ALA A 202 10.33 -3.96 0.49
C ALA A 202 10.41 -4.06 -1.04
N ILE A 203 11.17 -3.16 -1.66
CA ILE A 203 11.57 -3.31 -3.07
C ILE A 203 12.36 -4.61 -3.22
N GLY A 204 12.06 -5.38 -4.27
CA GLY A 204 12.64 -6.69 -4.53
C GLY A 204 11.91 -7.86 -3.84
N ASP A 205 11.07 -7.58 -2.84
CA ASP A 205 10.23 -8.62 -2.23
C ASP A 205 9.15 -9.09 -3.19
N TYR A 206 8.67 -10.32 -2.96
CA TYR A 206 7.57 -10.91 -3.71
C TYR A 206 6.29 -10.78 -2.91
N PHE A 207 5.25 -10.29 -3.57
CA PHE A 207 3.94 -10.09 -2.99
C PHE A 207 2.87 -10.32 -4.04
N ASN A 208 1.74 -10.91 -3.69
CA ASN A 208 0.50 -10.62 -4.39
C ASN A 208 -0.73 -10.90 -3.52
N PHE A 209 -1.81 -10.21 -3.85
CA PHE A 209 -3.16 -10.51 -3.40
C PHE A 209 -3.75 -11.54 -4.35
N TYR A 210 -4.39 -12.59 -3.84
CA TYR A 210 -5.03 -13.56 -4.73
C TYR A 210 -6.18 -12.90 -5.50
N TYR A 211 -6.16 -13.02 -6.83
CA TYR A 211 -7.08 -12.34 -7.74
C TYR A 211 -8.55 -12.72 -7.52
N GLY A 212 -8.78 -13.95 -7.04
CA GLY A 212 -10.11 -14.51 -6.78
C GLY A 212 -10.57 -14.36 -5.33
N ASN A 213 -10.00 -13.41 -4.57
CA ASN A 213 -10.46 -13.11 -3.22
C ASN A 213 -11.84 -12.41 -3.24
N PRO A 214 -12.77 -12.74 -2.32
CA PRO A 214 -12.65 -13.80 -1.31
C PRO A 214 -12.78 -15.21 -1.90
N VAL A 215 -12.04 -16.15 -1.31
CA VAL A 215 -12.13 -17.57 -1.60
C VAL A 215 -13.24 -18.19 -0.75
N HIS A 216 -14.37 -18.48 -1.38
CA HIS A 216 -15.44 -19.27 -0.77
C HIS A 216 -15.05 -20.75 -0.73
N LEU A 217 -15.18 -21.37 0.44
CA LEU A 217 -14.90 -22.78 0.67
C LEU A 217 -16.13 -23.50 1.24
N GLU A 218 -16.68 -24.43 0.47
CA GLU A 218 -17.83 -25.24 0.86
C GLU A 218 -17.46 -26.41 1.80
N LYS A 219 -18.47 -27.01 2.43
CA LYS A 219 -18.29 -28.21 3.25
C LYS A 219 -17.92 -29.42 2.39
N GLY A 220 -16.83 -30.08 2.77
CA GLY A 220 -16.36 -31.29 2.10
C GLY A 220 -15.78 -31.03 0.70
N THR A 221 -15.19 -29.86 0.46
CA THR A 221 -14.55 -29.55 -0.82
C THR A 221 -13.09 -29.12 -0.64
N ILE A 222 -12.26 -29.50 -1.60
CA ILE A 222 -10.90 -28.98 -1.72
C ILE A 222 -10.84 -28.11 -2.96
N ARG A 223 -10.50 -26.84 -2.77
CA ARG A 223 -10.28 -25.89 -3.87
C ARG A 223 -8.79 -25.81 -4.20
N SER A 224 -8.46 -25.87 -5.50
CA SER A 224 -7.11 -25.66 -5.98
C SER A 224 -6.89 -24.17 -6.27
N ILE A 225 -5.76 -23.63 -5.85
CA ILE A 225 -5.43 -22.20 -5.95
C ILE A 225 -4.08 -22.05 -6.64
N HIS A 226 -4.00 -21.15 -7.62
CA HIS A 226 -2.74 -20.72 -8.21
C HIS A 226 -2.55 -19.23 -7.92
N LEU A 227 -1.60 -18.92 -7.04
CA LEU A 227 -1.27 -17.56 -6.64
C LEU A 227 0.07 -17.16 -7.24
N GLU A 228 0.05 -16.47 -8.39
CA GLU A 228 1.25 -15.87 -8.97
C GLU A 228 1.60 -14.57 -8.22
N THR A 229 2.85 -14.47 -7.77
CA THR A 229 3.40 -13.31 -7.09
C THR A 229 4.02 -12.34 -8.09
N ILE A 230 4.19 -11.09 -7.65
CA ILE A 230 4.91 -10.06 -8.39
C ILE A 230 6.01 -9.49 -7.49
N THR A 231 7.02 -8.89 -8.09
CA THR A 231 8.04 -8.14 -7.36
C THR A 231 7.61 -6.70 -7.17
N ARG A 232 7.83 -6.13 -5.98
CA ARG A 232 7.76 -4.68 -5.81
C ARG A 232 8.99 -4.04 -6.44
N LEU A 233 8.82 -3.25 -7.50
CA LEU A 233 9.93 -2.62 -8.21
C LEU A 233 9.99 -1.12 -7.86
N SER A 234 11.20 -0.59 -7.70
CA SER A 234 11.43 0.84 -7.40
C SER A 234 10.97 1.75 -8.53
N ASN A 235 11.07 1.29 -9.78
CA ASN A 235 10.67 2.07 -10.96
C ASN A 235 9.15 2.32 -11.05
N LEU A 236 8.34 1.66 -10.21
CA LEU A 236 6.91 1.90 -10.12
C LEU A 236 6.57 3.20 -9.37
N GLU A 237 7.54 3.77 -8.65
CA GLU A 237 7.40 4.93 -7.74
C GLU A 237 8.37 6.08 -8.15
N GLN A 238 8.78 6.15 -9.42
CA GLN A 238 9.77 7.14 -9.90
C GLN A 238 9.33 8.59 -9.64
N GLY A 239 10.27 9.45 -9.25
CA GLY A 239 10.02 10.89 -9.05
C GLY A 239 9.36 11.26 -7.72
N GLU A 240 8.91 10.29 -6.92
CA GLU A 240 8.30 10.57 -5.60
C GLU A 240 9.32 11.11 -4.58
N ASP A 241 10.60 10.79 -4.74
CA ASP A 241 11.68 11.30 -3.89
C ASP A 241 12.01 12.78 -4.15
N GLU A 242 11.64 13.31 -5.32
CA GLU A 242 11.86 14.72 -5.71
C GLU A 242 10.82 15.66 -5.08
N LEU A 243 9.73 15.11 -4.55
CA LEU A 243 8.70 15.90 -3.88
C LEU A 243 9.23 16.51 -2.59
N PRO A 244 8.83 17.77 -2.28
CA PRO A 244 9.12 18.40 -1.00
C PRO A 244 8.80 17.45 0.16
N PHE A 245 9.73 17.37 1.10
CA PHE A 245 9.52 16.53 2.28
C PHE A 245 8.39 17.12 3.14
N GLN A 246 7.46 16.26 3.52
CA GLN A 246 6.39 16.55 4.48
C GLN A 246 6.35 15.42 5.49
N GLY A 247 6.39 15.74 6.78
CA GLY A 247 6.44 14.75 7.85
C GLY A 247 7.41 15.11 8.97
N VAL A 248 8.04 14.08 9.54
CA VAL A 248 8.94 14.21 10.69
C VAL A 248 10.33 13.74 10.33
N ARG A 249 11.33 14.57 10.59
CA ARG A 249 12.75 14.20 10.59
C ARG A 249 13.24 14.16 12.02
N GLY A 250 14.36 13.49 12.26
CA GLY A 250 14.90 13.45 13.60
C GLY A 250 16.02 12.48 13.80
N ARG A 251 16.36 12.27 15.08
CA ARG A 251 17.34 11.29 15.53
C ARG A 251 16.75 10.34 16.57
N VAL A 252 17.18 9.09 16.52
CA VAL A 252 16.95 8.10 17.57
C VAL A 252 18.24 7.95 18.37
N LEU A 253 18.15 8.18 19.67
CA LEU A 253 19.30 8.20 20.58
C LEU A 253 19.14 7.15 21.68
N GLY A 254 20.24 6.56 22.13
CA GLY A 254 20.29 5.67 23.27
C GLY A 254 20.15 6.40 24.61
N ALA A 255 20.21 5.65 25.70
CA ALA A 255 20.22 6.19 27.06
C ALA A 255 21.48 7.01 27.38
N ASP A 256 22.59 6.72 26.69
CA ASP A 256 23.87 7.42 26.74
C ASP A 256 23.93 8.65 25.81
N GLY A 257 22.87 8.91 25.05
CA GLY A 257 22.83 9.96 24.03
C GLY A 257 23.51 9.59 22.71
N ALA A 258 24.02 8.36 22.56
CA ALA A 258 24.62 7.91 21.32
C ALA A 258 23.55 7.67 20.23
N PRO A 259 23.84 7.93 18.94
CA PRO A 259 22.94 7.60 17.86
C PRO A 259 22.70 6.09 17.73
N VAL A 260 21.47 5.69 17.42
CA VAL A 260 21.11 4.27 17.26
C VAL A 260 20.64 3.99 15.84
N ALA A 261 21.41 3.18 15.12
CA ALA A 261 21.10 2.70 13.78
C ALA A 261 20.15 1.49 13.78
N GLY A 262 19.48 1.26 12.65
CA GLY A 262 18.68 0.05 12.44
C GLY A 262 17.31 0.01 13.13
N LEU A 263 16.84 1.13 13.69
CA LEU A 263 15.51 1.24 14.27
C LEU A 263 14.52 1.85 13.28
N TYR A 264 13.25 1.53 13.45
CA TYR A 264 12.16 2.16 12.70
C TYR A 264 11.39 3.11 13.60
N VAL A 265 11.01 4.26 13.05
CA VAL A 265 10.09 5.19 13.70
C VAL A 265 8.69 4.96 13.15
N PHE A 266 7.76 4.66 14.05
CA PHE A 266 6.35 4.40 13.76
C PHE A 266 5.50 5.60 14.16
N ALA A 267 4.50 5.93 13.34
CA ALA A 267 3.47 6.90 13.68
C ALA A 267 2.09 6.26 13.80
N TYR A 268 1.34 6.74 14.77
CA TYR A 268 -0.04 6.38 15.04
C TYR A 268 -0.91 7.63 15.11
N ARG A 269 -2.16 7.51 14.70
CA ARG A 269 -3.19 8.55 14.89
C ARG A 269 -3.82 8.55 16.28
N HIS A 270 -3.55 7.52 17.08
CA HIS A 270 -4.14 7.32 18.40
C HIS A 270 -3.08 7.22 19.52
N PRO A 271 -3.32 7.85 20.69
CA PRO A 271 -2.32 7.97 21.76
C PRO A 271 -1.90 6.63 22.37
N LYS A 272 -2.76 5.61 22.30
CA LYS A 272 -2.45 4.27 22.83
C LYS A 272 -1.29 3.61 22.08
N MET A 273 -1.05 3.97 20.81
CA MET A 273 -0.01 3.40 19.95
C MET A 273 -0.01 1.85 19.94
N THR A 274 -1.22 1.27 19.88
CA THR A 274 -1.43 -0.18 19.90
C THR A 274 -1.75 -0.71 18.50
N GLY A 275 -1.29 -1.92 18.19
CA GLY A 275 -1.57 -2.56 16.91
C GLY A 275 -0.62 -2.11 15.80
N THR A 276 -1.07 -2.22 14.55
CA THR A 276 -0.25 -1.86 13.39
C THR A 276 -0.11 -0.34 13.29
N PRO A 277 1.10 0.21 13.06
CA PRO A 277 1.27 1.63 12.83
C PRO A 277 0.57 2.09 11.54
N ASP A 278 0.17 3.36 11.51
CA ASP A 278 -0.40 4.00 10.33
C ASP A 278 0.69 4.33 9.30
N PHE A 279 1.87 4.72 9.78
CA PHE A 279 3.04 5.07 8.97
C PHE A 279 4.33 4.59 9.66
N PHE A 280 5.38 4.38 8.87
CA PHE A 280 6.70 3.99 9.39
C PHE A 280 7.82 4.56 8.51
N SER A 281 8.98 4.81 9.11
CA SER A 281 10.17 5.30 8.40
C SER A 281 10.96 4.16 7.78
N ALA A 282 11.96 4.49 6.97
CA ALA A 282 13.09 3.58 6.76
C ALA A 282 13.84 3.33 8.09
N ALA A 283 14.74 2.35 8.09
CA ALA A 283 15.62 2.13 9.23
C ALA A 283 16.52 3.35 9.46
N THR A 284 16.80 3.68 10.73
CA THR A 284 17.72 4.75 11.09
C THR A 284 19.12 4.47 10.57
N ASP A 285 19.80 5.51 10.09
CA ASP A 285 21.18 5.41 9.61
C ASP A 285 22.20 5.32 10.76
N ALA A 286 23.49 5.26 10.42
CA ALA A 286 24.59 5.17 11.39
C ALA A 286 24.62 6.33 12.39
N GLU A 287 24.09 7.49 12.02
CA GLU A 287 23.96 8.68 12.87
C GLU A 287 22.59 8.76 13.55
N GLY A 288 21.81 7.67 13.53
CA GLY A 288 20.51 7.55 14.15
C GLY A 288 19.43 8.39 13.46
N ARG A 289 19.71 8.95 12.27
CA ARG A 289 18.77 9.85 11.60
C ARG A 289 17.65 9.05 10.95
N PHE A 290 16.45 9.63 10.95
CA PHE A 290 15.31 9.11 10.23
C PHE A 290 14.55 10.20 9.50
N ALA A 291 13.81 9.79 8.46
CA ALA A 291 12.81 10.58 7.78
C ALA A 291 11.51 9.77 7.68
N LEU A 292 10.44 10.32 8.25
CA LEU A 292 9.11 9.72 8.26
C LEU A 292 8.16 10.64 7.50
N ARG A 293 7.80 10.26 6.27
CA ARG A 293 6.80 11.00 5.48
C ARG A 293 5.41 10.81 6.09
N LEU A 294 4.68 11.90 6.28
CA LEU A 294 3.32 11.92 6.85
C LEU A 294 2.44 12.90 6.06
N PRO A 295 1.11 12.73 6.07
CA PRO A 295 0.22 13.75 5.57
C PRO A 295 0.51 15.12 6.21
N PRO A 296 0.49 16.22 5.43
CA PRO A 296 0.95 17.55 5.85
C PRO A 296 0.11 18.16 6.97
N SER A 297 -1.08 17.61 7.22
CA SER A 297 -1.94 17.97 8.33
C SER A 297 -2.29 16.75 9.17
N GLY A 298 -2.18 16.86 10.50
CA GLY A 298 -2.59 15.81 11.41
C GLY A 298 -1.82 15.78 12.72
N ARG A 299 -2.32 14.95 13.65
CA ARG A 299 -1.73 14.68 14.96
C ARG A 299 -1.22 13.25 15.00
N TYR A 300 0.05 13.11 15.36
CA TYR A 300 0.77 11.84 15.28
C TYR A 300 1.48 11.53 16.59
N TYR A 301 1.36 10.29 17.05
CA TYR A 301 2.07 9.75 18.20
C TYR A 301 3.18 8.84 17.68
N LEU A 302 4.41 9.08 18.13
CA LEU A 302 5.60 8.43 17.59
C LEU A 302 6.24 7.48 18.59
N LEU A 303 6.74 6.35 18.10
CA LEU A 303 7.64 5.48 18.84
C LEU A 303 8.75 4.96 17.92
N ALA A 304 9.91 4.66 18.50
CA ALA A 304 11.02 4.03 17.80
C ALA A 304 11.26 2.62 18.39
N ARG A 305 11.40 1.62 17.53
CA ARG A 305 11.79 0.26 17.93
C ARG A 305 12.41 -0.55 16.79
N GLN A 306 12.97 -1.71 17.10
CA GLN A 306 13.69 -2.55 16.14
C GLN A 306 12.76 -3.38 15.25
N SER A 307 11.70 -3.95 15.83
CA SER A 307 10.91 -4.99 15.14
C SER A 307 9.51 -4.54 14.75
N PHE A 308 9.03 -5.05 13.61
CA PHE A 308 7.64 -4.92 13.18
C PHE A 308 6.76 -6.02 13.79
N GLY A 309 5.61 -5.59 14.31
CA GLY A 309 4.57 -6.50 14.79
C GLY A 309 4.85 -7.10 16.16
N GLY A 310 3.79 -7.63 16.78
CA GLY A 310 3.84 -8.20 18.12
C GLY A 310 4.16 -7.18 19.24
N PRO A 311 4.04 -7.61 20.50
CA PRO A 311 4.62 -6.88 21.62
C PRO A 311 6.13 -6.66 21.42
N ALA A 312 6.67 -5.66 22.08
CA ALA A 312 8.11 -5.48 22.12
C ALA A 312 8.77 -6.56 22.96
N ALA A 313 9.83 -7.16 22.41
CA ALA A 313 10.52 -8.27 23.03
C ALA A 313 11.38 -7.78 24.20
N GLU A 314 11.67 -8.67 25.14
CA GLU A 314 12.66 -8.39 26.18
C GLU A 314 14.01 -8.04 25.55
N GLY A 315 14.65 -6.98 26.06
CA GLY A 315 15.90 -6.44 25.52
C GLY A 315 15.76 -5.62 24.24
N GLU A 316 14.58 -5.55 23.62
CA GLU A 316 14.37 -4.74 22.42
C GLU A 316 14.51 -3.25 22.76
N LEU A 317 15.25 -2.51 21.93
CA LEU A 317 15.30 -1.06 22.04
C LEU A 317 13.94 -0.45 21.70
N TYR A 318 13.38 0.31 22.63
CA TYR A 318 12.06 0.90 22.52
C TYR A 318 12.03 2.31 23.14
N GLY A 319 11.31 3.22 22.51
CA GLY A 319 11.16 4.59 22.98
C GLY A 319 9.94 5.27 22.40
N LYS A 320 9.26 6.11 23.18
CA LYS A 320 8.13 6.94 22.73
C LYS A 320 8.56 8.39 22.68
N TYR A 321 8.10 9.12 21.67
CA TYR A 321 8.22 10.57 21.67
C TYR A 321 7.42 11.14 22.86
N SER A 322 8.11 11.89 23.72
CA SER A 322 7.53 12.40 24.98
C SER A 322 8.00 13.82 25.33
N ARG A 323 8.51 14.58 24.35
CA ARG A 323 9.14 15.91 24.56
C ARG A 323 8.16 17.07 24.80
N ASN A 324 6.86 16.85 24.72
CA ASN A 324 5.84 17.83 25.08
C ASN A 324 4.74 17.20 25.94
N SER A 325 3.89 18.02 26.55
CA SER A 325 2.82 17.58 27.46
C SER A 325 1.78 16.67 26.82
N GLU A 326 1.63 16.73 25.50
CA GLU A 326 0.68 15.92 24.74
C GLU A 326 1.29 14.65 24.13
N HIS A 327 2.61 14.48 24.28
CA HIS A 327 3.41 13.39 23.72
C HIS A 327 3.11 13.11 22.23
N ARG A 328 2.89 14.17 21.44
CA ARG A 328 2.48 14.09 20.02
C ARG A 328 3.16 15.15 19.16
N VAL A 329 3.22 14.88 17.86
CA VAL A 329 3.64 15.83 16.84
C VAL A 329 2.42 16.29 16.05
N GLU A 330 2.30 17.60 15.84
CA GLU A 330 1.25 18.20 15.01
C GLU A 330 1.87 18.84 13.77
N LEU A 331 1.36 18.44 12.61
CA LEU A 331 1.67 19.00 11.30
C LEU A 331 0.48 19.82 10.80
N THR A 332 0.77 20.90 10.10
CA THR A 332 -0.21 21.72 9.39
C THR A 332 0.31 22.07 8.00
N GLU A 333 -0.56 22.46 7.07
CA GLU A 333 -0.12 22.89 5.72
C GLU A 333 0.93 24.02 5.78
N ALA A 334 0.82 24.92 6.77
CA ALA A 334 1.79 25.99 7.01
C ALA A 334 3.10 25.51 7.66
N ASN A 335 3.07 24.36 8.34
CA ASN A 335 4.21 23.75 9.02
C ASN A 335 4.23 22.23 8.75
N PRO A 336 4.52 21.81 7.50
CA PRO A 336 4.39 20.42 7.10
C PRO A 336 5.59 19.57 7.53
N VAL A 337 6.61 20.18 8.16
CA VAL A 337 7.84 19.52 8.60
C VAL A 337 8.10 19.80 10.07
N ARG A 338 8.47 18.75 10.81
CA ARG A 338 8.94 18.83 12.20
C ARG A 338 10.23 18.05 12.39
N GLU A 339 11.07 18.54 13.29
CA GLU A 339 12.24 17.81 13.78
C GLU A 339 12.01 17.33 15.21
N VAL A 340 12.40 16.09 15.50
CA VAL A 340 12.25 15.49 16.83
C VAL A 340 13.43 14.62 17.21
N GLU A 341 13.55 14.35 18.51
CA GLU A 341 14.42 13.31 19.04
C GLU A 341 13.58 12.28 19.78
N ILE A 342 13.93 11.00 19.59
CA ILE A 342 13.32 9.88 20.32
C ILE A 342 14.42 9.13 21.05
N HIS A 343 14.33 9.08 22.37
CA HIS A 343 15.24 8.26 23.18
C HIS A 343 14.70 6.84 23.32
N VAL A 344 15.56 5.86 23.13
CA VAL A 344 15.26 4.43 23.25
C VAL A 344 16.09 3.80 24.35
N GLN A 345 15.51 2.79 24.98
CA GLN A 345 16.18 1.95 25.98
C GLN A 345 15.71 0.50 25.81
N PRO A 346 16.52 -0.49 26.25
CA PRO A 346 16.08 -1.87 26.27
C PRO A 346 14.83 -2.02 27.14
N ILE A 347 13.83 -2.76 26.65
CA ILE A 347 12.70 -3.15 27.49
C ILE A 347 13.14 -4.20 28.48
N SER A 348 13.03 -3.90 29.77
CA SER A 348 13.09 -4.92 30.82
C SER A 348 11.79 -5.73 30.86
N ALA A 349 11.89 -7.05 31.02
CA ALA A 349 10.73 -7.87 31.32
C ALA A 349 10.01 -7.30 32.56
N ARG A 350 8.68 -7.16 32.46
CA ARG A 350 7.83 -6.78 33.58
C ARG A 350 7.45 -7.98 34.41
#